data_AF-A0A6A6RDS6-F1
#
_entry.id   AF-A0A6A6RDS6-F1
#
_cell.length_a   1.000
_cell.length_b   1.000
_cell.length_c   1.000
_cell.angle_alpha   90.00
_cell.angle_beta   90.00
_cell.angle_gamma   90.00
#
_symmetry.space_group_name_H-M   'P 1'
#
loop_
_entity.id
_entity.type
_entity.pdbx_description
1 polymer ?
#
loop_
_entity_poly.entity_id
_entity_poly.type
_entity_poly.pdbx_seq_one_letter_code
_entity_poly.pdbx_strand_id
1 'polypeptide(L)'
;MAFSGLTPSEHMYKTVLELRLQEVSVRNSQNLPSLPQLERCIQILQEMEALNYKILTPELMLSFHKHLLVEPSEPTDVDSVSDAQVKLPTSATQLQAQRTYLRNFIAIYDLEPMDPDIYLDLLRSYGSIRDWIGFRDIWRLLARLQIPRSAEHYITALDSLTKAADRDMMQEVLRTMTPDMLMERPPVECVGDVARALYECVRIAEPLVDDEGVKPGIVDAEWKRLRDWCRRGLAEQSEPYPETPL
;
A
#
# COMPACT_ATOMS: atom_id res chain seq x y z
N MET A 1 -28.99 -35.61 2.14
CA MET A 1 -27.86 -36.54 1.97
C MET A 1 -26.72 -36.00 2.80
N ALA A 2 -26.35 -36.69 3.88
CA ALA A 2 -25.28 -36.27 4.78
C ALA A 2 -23.95 -36.81 4.24
N PHE A 3 -23.03 -35.92 3.84
CA PHE A 3 -21.65 -36.31 3.58
C PHE A 3 -20.99 -36.61 4.92
N SER A 4 -20.67 -37.88 5.15
CA SER A 4 -19.87 -38.36 6.26
C SER A 4 -18.43 -37.84 6.15
N GLY A 5 -18.11 -36.83 6.96
CA GLY A 5 -17.16 -37.03 8.07
C GLY A 5 -15.65 -36.93 7.81
N LEU A 6 -15.21 -36.22 6.78
CA LEU A 6 -13.81 -35.78 6.69
C LEU A 6 -13.78 -34.26 6.54
N THR A 7 -13.66 -33.57 7.68
CA THR A 7 -13.29 -32.15 7.67
C THR A 7 -11.88 -32.03 7.10
N PRO A 8 -11.67 -31.30 5.99
CA PRO A 8 -10.33 -31.11 5.45
C PRO A 8 -9.42 -30.47 6.50
N SER A 9 -8.16 -30.91 6.55
CA SER A 9 -7.18 -30.33 7.47
C SER A 9 -6.79 -28.91 7.04
N GLU A 10 -6.35 -28.07 7.98
CA GLU A 10 -5.82 -26.72 7.71
C GLU A 10 -4.75 -26.74 6.60
N HIS A 11 -3.84 -27.72 6.64
CA HIS A 11 -2.78 -27.88 5.63
C HIS A 11 -3.35 -28.14 4.23
N MET A 12 -4.42 -28.93 4.10
CA MET A 12 -5.05 -29.17 2.80
C MET A 12 -5.64 -27.90 2.21
N TYR A 13 -6.31 -27.09 3.03
CA TYR A 13 -6.85 -25.81 2.57
C TYR A 13 -5.76 -24.85 2.12
N LYS A 14 -4.68 -24.70 2.91
CA LYS A 14 -3.52 -23.87 2.55
C LYS A 14 -2.87 -24.33 1.24
N THR A 15 -2.60 -25.63 1.09
CA THR A 15 -2.03 -26.18 -0.14
C THR A 15 -2.94 -25.96 -1.35
N VAL A 16 -4.27 -26.10 -1.21
CA VAL A 16 -5.21 -25.82 -2.30
C VAL A 16 -5.20 -24.33 -2.66
N LEU A 17 -5.20 -23.43 -1.67
CA LEU A 17 -5.11 -21.99 -1.92
C LEU A 17 -3.79 -21.63 -2.63
N GLU A 18 -2.66 -22.12 -2.13
CA GLU A 18 -1.35 -21.90 -2.74
C GLU A 18 -1.27 -22.43 -4.17
N LEU A 19 -1.75 -23.65 -4.43
CA LEU A 19 -1.80 -24.21 -5.78
C LEU A 19 -2.69 -23.37 -6.71
N ARG A 20 -3.84 -22.89 -6.23
CA ARG A 20 -4.75 -22.06 -7.03
C ARG A 20 -4.18 -20.68 -7.32
N LEU A 21 -3.47 -20.09 -6.37
CA LEU A 21 -2.75 -18.84 -6.55
C LEU A 21 -1.55 -19.07 -7.50
N GLN A 22 -0.74 -20.11 -7.31
CA GLN A 22 0.37 -20.45 -8.20
C GLN A 22 -0.05 -20.81 -9.63
N GLU A 23 -1.17 -21.50 -9.84
CA GLU A 23 -1.72 -21.78 -11.18
C GLU A 23 -2.02 -20.48 -11.96
N VAL A 24 -2.34 -19.38 -11.26
CA VAL A 24 -2.50 -18.04 -11.85
C VAL A 24 -1.14 -17.45 -12.22
N SER A 25 -0.14 -17.60 -11.34
CA SER A 25 1.23 -17.08 -11.58
C SER A 25 1.95 -17.76 -12.75
N VAL A 26 1.80 -19.09 -12.91
CA VAL A 26 2.54 -19.89 -13.91
C VAL A 26 1.90 -19.84 -15.30
N ARG A 27 0.59 -19.56 -15.41
CA ARG A 27 -0.16 -19.67 -16.68
C ARG A 27 -0.22 -18.41 -17.56
N ASN A 28 0.49 -17.33 -17.22
CA ASN A 28 0.93 -16.23 -18.10
C ASN A 28 0.99 -14.92 -17.29
N SER A 29 2.03 -14.13 -17.51
CA SER A 29 2.14 -12.71 -17.12
C SER A 29 1.06 -11.79 -17.73
N GLN A 30 0.08 -12.36 -18.44
CA GLN A 30 -1.01 -11.65 -19.13
C GLN A 30 -2.41 -12.10 -18.70
N ASN A 31 -2.53 -13.15 -17.89
CA ASN A 31 -3.83 -13.69 -17.49
C ASN A 31 -4.13 -13.37 -16.03
N LEU A 32 -4.92 -12.30 -15.84
CA LEU A 32 -5.53 -11.97 -14.56
C LEU A 32 -6.32 -13.18 -14.02
N PRO A 33 -6.28 -13.46 -12.71
CA PRO A 33 -7.18 -14.44 -12.12
C PRO A 33 -8.61 -14.04 -12.45
N SER A 34 -9.37 -14.99 -13.01
CA SER A 34 -10.78 -14.73 -13.30
C SER A 34 -11.53 -14.45 -12.01
N LEU A 35 -12.53 -13.56 -12.03
CA LEU A 35 -13.38 -13.26 -10.85
C LEU A 35 -13.88 -14.55 -10.16
N PRO A 36 -14.33 -15.60 -10.89
CA PRO A 36 -14.76 -16.85 -10.28
C PRO A 36 -13.65 -17.61 -9.53
N GLN A 37 -12.38 -17.47 -9.92
CA GLN A 37 -11.26 -18.08 -9.20
C GLN A 37 -10.96 -17.35 -7.90
N LEU A 38 -11.00 -16.01 -7.92
CA LEU A 38 -10.84 -15.21 -6.70
C LEU A 38 -11.99 -15.48 -5.73
N GLU A 39 -13.23 -15.50 -6.21
CA GLU A 39 -14.42 -15.90 -5.44
C GLU A 39 -14.27 -17.29 -4.83
N ARG A 40 -13.69 -18.23 -5.56
CA ARG A 40 -13.47 -19.60 -5.06
C ARG A 40 -12.39 -19.67 -4.00
N CYS A 41 -11.31 -18.90 -4.14
CA CYS A 41 -10.30 -18.77 -3.09
C CYS A 41 -10.91 -18.12 -1.84
N ILE A 42 -11.78 -17.14 -2.02
CA ILE A 42 -12.55 -16.49 -0.95
C ILE A 42 -13.50 -17.47 -0.26
N GLN A 43 -14.24 -18.30 -1.00
CA GLN A 43 -15.09 -19.33 -0.43
C GLN A 43 -14.28 -20.31 0.44
N ILE A 44 -13.08 -20.67 -0.01
CA ILE A 44 -12.18 -21.51 0.79
C ILE A 44 -11.78 -20.81 2.10
N LEU A 45 -11.46 -19.51 2.06
CA LEU A 45 -11.14 -18.75 3.28
C LEU A 45 -12.34 -18.71 4.25
N GLN A 46 -13.56 -18.50 3.75
CA GLN A 46 -14.79 -18.53 4.55
C GLN A 46 -15.04 -19.91 5.18
N GLU A 47 -14.77 -20.99 4.46
CA GLU A 47 -14.87 -22.35 5.01
C GLU A 47 -13.83 -22.60 6.11
N MET A 48 -12.58 -22.16 5.90
CA MET A 48 -11.54 -22.24 6.92
C MET A 48 -11.91 -21.48 8.19
N GLU A 49 -12.58 -20.33 8.04
CA GLU A 49 -13.07 -19.51 9.16
C GLU A 49 -14.19 -20.21 9.91
N ALA A 50 -15.17 -20.75 9.19
CA ALA A 50 -16.26 -21.53 9.78
C ALA A 50 -15.76 -22.75 10.57
N LEU A 51 -14.59 -23.29 10.19
CA LEU A 51 -13.92 -24.39 10.89
C LEU A 51 -12.94 -23.93 11.98
N ASN A 52 -12.85 -22.62 12.23
CA ASN A 52 -12.00 -22.00 13.24
C ASN A 52 -10.50 -22.30 13.06
N TYR A 53 -10.07 -22.50 11.80
CA TYR A 53 -8.65 -22.56 11.45
C TYR A 53 -8.03 -21.16 11.45
N LYS A 54 -6.70 -21.07 11.57
CA LYS A 54 -6.01 -19.80 11.31
C LYS A 54 -6.08 -19.52 9.80
N ILE A 55 -7.05 -18.70 9.42
CA ILE A 55 -7.50 -18.52 8.02
C ILE A 55 -6.42 -17.89 7.14
N LEU A 56 -5.72 -16.87 7.64
CA LEU A 56 -4.69 -16.17 6.87
C LEU A 56 -3.40 -16.04 7.63
N THR A 57 -2.36 -16.58 7.00
CA THR A 57 -1.02 -16.18 7.33
C THR A 57 -0.68 -14.91 6.52
N PRO A 58 0.13 -14.01 7.08
CA PRO A 58 1.02 -13.14 6.34
C PRO A 58 1.28 -13.44 4.84
N GLU A 59 1.82 -14.62 4.56
CA GLU A 59 2.32 -15.00 3.24
C GLU A 59 1.19 -15.23 2.24
N LEU A 60 0.06 -15.73 2.74
CA LEU A 60 -1.13 -15.97 1.94
C LEU A 60 -1.79 -14.65 1.56
N MET A 61 -1.87 -13.70 2.49
CA MET A 61 -2.31 -12.32 2.24
C MET A 61 -1.46 -11.62 1.18
N LEU A 62 -0.13 -11.66 1.35
CA LEU A 62 0.81 -11.15 0.36
C LEU A 62 0.61 -11.83 -1.00
N SER A 63 0.40 -13.14 -1.03
CA SER A 63 0.10 -13.85 -2.27
C SER A 63 -1.16 -13.29 -2.93
N PHE A 64 -2.29 -13.16 -2.23
CA PHE A 64 -3.50 -12.59 -2.81
C PHE A 64 -3.29 -11.22 -3.45
N HIS A 65 -2.62 -10.31 -2.72
CA HIS A 65 -2.30 -8.99 -3.28
C HIS A 65 -1.36 -9.09 -4.48
N LYS A 66 -0.25 -9.85 -4.38
CA LYS A 66 0.72 -10.02 -5.48
C LYS A 66 0.07 -10.51 -6.77
N HIS A 67 -0.91 -11.40 -6.69
CA HIS A 67 -1.62 -11.90 -7.87
C HIS A 67 -2.50 -10.83 -8.55
N LEU A 68 -2.94 -9.81 -7.82
CA LEU A 68 -3.73 -8.71 -8.37
C LEU A 68 -2.87 -7.50 -8.74
N LEU A 69 -1.59 -7.47 -8.39
CA LEU A 69 -0.66 -6.36 -8.67
C LEU A 69 -0.06 -6.41 -10.10
N VAL A 70 -0.56 -7.27 -10.99
CA VAL A 70 -0.14 -7.31 -12.41
C VAL A 70 -0.47 -5.96 -13.07
N GLU A 71 0.44 -5.39 -13.88
CA GLU A 71 0.14 -4.20 -14.66
C GLU A 71 -0.86 -4.55 -15.77
N PRO A 72 -1.92 -3.73 -16.00
CA PRO A 72 -2.77 -3.94 -17.15
C PRO A 72 -1.92 -3.79 -18.41
N SER A 73 -1.73 -4.88 -19.15
CA SER A 73 -1.07 -4.86 -20.45
C SER A 73 -1.75 -3.83 -21.34
N GLU A 74 -0.97 -2.92 -21.94
CA GLU A 74 -1.50 -1.92 -22.86
C GLU A 74 -2.40 -2.59 -23.90
N PRO A 75 -3.57 -1.99 -24.23
CA PRO A 75 -4.41 -2.53 -25.28
C PRO A 75 -3.59 -2.54 -26.56
N THR A 76 -3.25 -3.74 -27.04
CA THR A 76 -2.67 -3.90 -28.36
C THR A 76 -3.76 -3.48 -29.33
N ASP A 77 -3.62 -2.30 -29.94
CA ASP A 77 -4.50 -1.82 -31.00
C ASP A 77 -4.53 -2.86 -32.12
N VAL A 78 -5.59 -3.66 -32.13
CA VAL A 78 -6.00 -4.42 -33.30
C VAL A 78 -7.40 -3.93 -33.64
N ASP A 79 -7.42 -3.02 -34.61
CA ASP A 79 -8.58 -2.56 -35.36
C ASP A 79 -9.61 -3.67 -35.57
N SER A 80 -10.86 -3.41 -35.21
CA SER A 80 -12.05 -3.81 -35.98
C SER A 80 -13.31 -3.17 -35.41
N VAL A 81 -13.72 -2.09 -36.09
CA VAL A 81 -15.09 -1.63 -36.38
C VAL A 81 -16.24 -2.45 -35.74
N SER A 82 -17.00 -1.84 -34.83
CA SER A 82 -18.47 -1.90 -34.86
C SER A 82 -19.08 -0.86 -33.93
N ASP A 83 -19.98 -0.06 -34.50
CA ASP A 83 -20.97 0.76 -33.80
C ASP A 83 -21.85 -0.10 -32.88
N ALA A 84 -22.28 0.51 -31.77
CA ALA A 84 -23.16 -0.04 -30.72
C ALA A 84 -22.61 -1.22 -29.90
N GLN A 85 -21.71 -0.95 -28.95
CA GLN A 85 -21.44 -1.88 -27.85
C GLN A 85 -21.52 -1.19 -26.49
N VAL A 86 -22.37 -1.76 -25.63
CA VAL A 86 -22.31 -1.66 -24.17
C VAL A 86 -20.83 -1.64 -23.78
N LYS A 87 -20.36 -0.58 -23.11
CA LYS A 87 -18.96 -0.46 -22.65
C LYS A 87 -18.66 -1.66 -21.75
N LEU A 88 -18.14 -2.74 -22.34
CA LEU A 88 -17.56 -3.82 -21.58
C LEU A 88 -16.41 -3.21 -20.78
N PRO A 89 -16.31 -3.48 -19.47
CA PRO A 89 -15.23 -2.93 -18.67
C PRO A 89 -13.90 -3.41 -19.23
N THR A 90 -12.98 -2.47 -19.46
CA THR A 90 -11.62 -2.76 -19.90
C THR A 90 -10.91 -3.66 -18.89
N SER A 91 -9.88 -4.40 -19.32
CA SER A 91 -9.07 -5.24 -18.43
C SER A 91 -8.57 -4.47 -17.19
N ALA A 92 -8.21 -3.19 -17.35
CA ALA A 92 -7.83 -2.30 -16.27
C ALA A 92 -8.96 -2.01 -15.26
N THR A 93 -10.20 -1.78 -15.73
CA THR A 93 -11.34 -1.56 -14.81
C THR A 93 -11.74 -2.84 -14.09
N GLN A 94 -11.67 -3.99 -14.76
CA GLN A 94 -11.92 -5.28 -14.13
C GLN A 94 -10.88 -5.58 -13.04
N LEU A 95 -9.61 -5.34 -13.33
CA LEU A 95 -8.52 -5.52 -12.37
C LEU A 95 -8.68 -4.59 -11.15
N GLN A 96 -9.04 -3.33 -11.35
CA GLN A 96 -9.30 -2.42 -10.25
C GLN A 96 -10.49 -2.86 -9.39
N ALA A 97 -11.55 -3.39 -10.02
CA ALA A 97 -12.70 -3.94 -9.30
C ALA A 97 -12.30 -5.18 -8.46
N GLN A 98 -11.47 -6.07 -9.02
CA GLN A 98 -10.94 -7.23 -8.29
C GLN A 98 -10.06 -6.83 -7.10
N ARG A 99 -9.15 -5.85 -7.28
CA ARG A 99 -8.32 -5.31 -6.20
C ARG A 99 -9.17 -4.72 -5.07
N THR A 100 -10.19 -3.94 -5.43
CA THR A 100 -11.12 -3.33 -4.48
C THR A 100 -11.92 -4.40 -3.74
N TYR A 101 -12.41 -5.42 -4.45
CA TYR A 101 -13.14 -6.53 -3.86
C TYR A 101 -12.29 -7.30 -2.85
N LEU A 102 -11.05 -7.65 -3.19
CA LEU A 102 -10.12 -8.30 -2.26
C LEU A 102 -9.91 -7.45 -0.99
N ARG A 103 -9.65 -6.15 -1.13
CA ARG A 103 -9.43 -5.25 0.02
C ARG A 103 -10.66 -5.16 0.92
N ASN A 104 -11.85 -5.06 0.33
CA ASN A 104 -13.11 -5.05 1.09
C ASN A 104 -13.35 -6.39 1.79
N PHE A 105 -13.03 -7.51 1.13
CA PHE A 105 -13.16 -8.83 1.71
C PHE A 105 -12.24 -8.99 2.93
N ILE A 106 -10.95 -8.68 2.78
CA ILE A 106 -9.98 -8.69 3.88
C ILE A 106 -10.50 -7.87 5.07
N ALA A 107 -11.03 -6.68 4.79
CA ALA A 107 -11.57 -5.78 5.79
C ALA A 107 -12.83 -6.30 6.51
N ILE A 108 -13.72 -7.01 5.80
CA ILE A 108 -14.98 -7.51 6.35
C ILE A 108 -14.75 -8.71 7.28
N TYR A 109 -13.79 -9.56 6.92
CA TYR A 109 -13.55 -10.84 7.59
C TYR A 109 -12.40 -10.78 8.61
N ASP A 110 -11.91 -9.59 8.93
CA ASP A 110 -10.82 -9.38 9.91
C ASP A 110 -9.58 -10.23 9.59
N LEU A 111 -9.35 -10.42 8.29
CA LEU A 111 -8.36 -11.32 7.71
C LEU A 111 -7.01 -10.62 7.61
N GLU A 112 -6.53 -10.16 8.76
CA GLU A 112 -5.52 -9.12 8.82
C GLU A 112 -4.12 -9.71 9.04
N PRO A 113 -3.14 -9.38 8.18
CA PRO A 113 -1.76 -9.74 8.47
C PRO A 113 -1.33 -9.00 9.74
N MET A 114 -0.96 -9.75 10.79
CA MET A 114 -0.48 -9.15 12.04
C MET A 114 0.97 -8.65 11.98
N ASP A 115 1.59 -8.69 10.80
CA ASP A 115 2.99 -8.32 10.61
C ASP A 115 3.10 -6.96 9.88
N PRO A 116 3.61 -5.92 10.54
CA PRO A 116 3.87 -4.61 9.93
C PRO A 116 4.72 -4.68 8.65
N ASP A 117 5.66 -5.62 8.54
CA ASP A 117 6.59 -5.69 7.41
C ASP A 117 5.88 -6.05 6.10
N ILE A 118 4.74 -6.73 6.20
CA ILE A 118 3.88 -7.06 5.05
C ILE A 118 3.23 -5.82 4.48
N TYR A 119 2.80 -4.91 5.35
CA TYR A 119 2.20 -3.67 4.90
C TYR A 119 3.23 -2.80 4.19
N LEU A 120 4.50 -2.81 4.60
CA LEU A 120 5.60 -2.17 3.86
C LEU A 120 5.71 -2.74 2.44
N ASP A 121 5.73 -4.07 2.30
CA ASP A 121 5.81 -4.72 1.00
C ASP A 121 4.59 -4.43 0.11
N LEU A 122 3.39 -4.36 0.70
CA LEU A 122 2.19 -3.94 0.00
C LEU A 122 2.27 -2.48 -0.47
N LEU A 123 2.71 -1.56 0.39
CA LEU A 123 2.90 -0.14 0.03
C LEU A 123 3.89 0.00 -1.13
N ARG A 124 5.04 -0.69 -1.06
CA ARG A 124 6.04 -0.73 -2.14
C ARG A 124 5.44 -1.24 -3.43
N SER A 125 4.67 -2.33 -3.36
CA SER A 125 4.10 -2.97 -4.55
C SER A 125 2.99 -2.13 -5.19
N TYR A 126 2.08 -1.53 -4.40
CA TYR A 126 1.06 -0.62 -4.93
C TYR A 126 1.68 0.67 -5.47
N GLY A 127 2.73 1.18 -4.83
CA GLY A 127 3.50 2.33 -5.29
C GLY A 127 4.22 2.07 -6.62
N SER A 128 4.83 0.89 -6.80
CA SER A 128 5.57 0.56 -8.02
C SER A 128 4.68 0.52 -9.26
N ILE A 129 3.45 0.02 -9.13
CA ILE A 129 2.46 -0.01 -10.22
C ILE A 129 1.58 1.24 -10.30
N ARG A 130 1.86 2.25 -9.46
CA ARG A 130 1.13 3.53 -9.40
C ARG A 130 -0.38 3.40 -9.14
N ASP A 131 -0.82 2.34 -8.46
CA ASP A 131 -2.21 2.21 -8.01
C ASP A 131 -2.40 2.98 -6.70
N TRP A 132 -2.55 4.31 -6.82
CA TRP A 132 -2.66 5.23 -5.67
C TRP A 132 -3.94 5.05 -4.85
N ILE A 133 -4.97 4.42 -5.41
CA ILE A 133 -6.18 4.06 -4.66
C ILE A 133 -5.83 2.90 -3.72
N GLY A 134 -5.26 1.82 -4.28
CA GLY A 134 -4.82 0.68 -3.48
C GLY A 134 -3.76 1.07 -2.44
N PHE A 135 -2.80 1.91 -2.82
CA PHE A 135 -1.80 2.45 -1.91
C PHE A 135 -2.43 3.18 -0.70
N ARG A 136 -3.39 4.08 -0.95
CA ARG A 136 -4.08 4.82 0.11
C ARG A 136 -4.94 3.91 0.98
N ASP A 137 -5.58 2.90 0.39
CA ASP A 137 -6.36 1.91 1.13
C ASP A 137 -5.45 1.13 2.09
N ILE A 138 -4.28 0.65 1.63
CA ILE A 138 -3.29 -0.01 2.49
C ILE A 138 -2.78 0.95 3.57
N TRP A 139 -2.43 2.19 3.23
CA TRP A 139 -1.95 3.17 4.21
C TRP A 139 -2.96 3.44 5.35
N ARG A 140 -4.25 3.57 4.99
CA ARG A 140 -5.35 3.81 5.94
C ARG A 140 -5.69 2.55 6.74
N LEU A 141 -5.45 1.37 6.16
CA LEU A 141 -5.69 0.10 6.83
C LEU A 141 -4.92 0.05 8.15
N LEU A 142 -3.60 0.30 8.18
CA LEU A 142 -2.82 0.25 9.43
C LEU A 142 -3.45 1.07 10.57
N ALA A 143 -3.88 2.32 10.28
CA ALA A 143 -4.54 3.15 11.29
C ALA A 143 -5.89 2.59 11.74
N ARG A 144 -6.69 2.03 10.83
CA ARG A 144 -7.96 1.37 11.20
C ARG A 144 -7.72 0.19 12.14
N LEU A 145 -6.61 -0.52 11.95
CA LEU A 145 -6.24 -1.69 12.76
C LEU A 145 -5.51 -1.31 14.05
N GLN A 146 -5.32 -0.01 14.27
CA GLN A 146 -4.53 0.50 15.40
C GLN A 146 -3.11 -0.07 15.43
N ILE A 147 -2.57 -0.45 14.27
CA ILE A 147 -1.18 -0.88 14.11
C ILE A 147 -0.34 0.39 13.95
N PRO A 148 0.58 0.69 14.89
CA PRO A 148 1.43 1.86 14.77
C PRO A 148 2.32 1.78 13.54
N ARG A 149 2.46 2.89 12.83
CA ARG A 149 3.34 2.96 11.66
C ARG A 149 4.76 3.30 12.10
N SER A 150 5.72 2.51 11.64
CA SER A 150 7.14 2.76 11.91
C SER A 150 7.70 3.88 11.01
N ALA A 151 8.90 4.36 11.34
CA ALA A 151 9.66 5.29 10.48
C ALA A 151 9.80 4.78 9.04
N GLU A 152 10.03 3.48 8.87
CA GLU A 152 10.17 2.85 7.54
C GLU A 152 8.89 2.91 6.72
N HIS A 153 7.72 2.89 7.37
CA HIS A 153 6.43 3.05 6.68
C HIS A 153 6.30 4.46 6.10
N TYR A 154 6.63 5.47 6.89
CA TYR A 154 6.61 6.85 6.41
C TYR A 154 7.62 7.10 5.31
N ILE A 155 8.87 6.63 5.46
CA ILE A 155 9.90 6.76 4.42
C ILE A 155 9.42 6.12 3.12
N THR A 156 9.00 4.85 3.17
CA THR A 156 8.50 4.11 2.01
C THR A 156 7.35 4.84 1.33
N ALA A 157 6.43 5.39 2.13
CA ALA A 157 5.25 6.03 1.61
C ALA A 157 5.54 7.39 0.97
N LEU A 158 6.32 8.23 1.66
CA LEU A 158 6.77 9.53 1.16
C LEU A 158 7.58 9.36 -0.13
N ASP A 159 8.56 8.44 -0.17
CA ASP A 159 9.37 8.16 -1.36
C ASP A 159 8.57 7.60 -2.54
N SER A 160 7.50 6.86 -2.27
CA SER A 160 6.61 6.37 -3.33
C SER A 160 5.80 7.53 -3.92
N LEU A 161 5.33 8.45 -3.09
CA LEU A 161 4.49 9.57 -3.49
C LEU A 161 5.29 10.67 -4.22
N THR A 162 6.54 10.94 -3.83
CA THR A 162 7.39 11.93 -4.53
C THR A 162 7.58 11.64 -6.01
N LYS A 163 7.55 10.36 -6.41
CA LYS A 163 7.73 9.93 -7.81
C LYS A 163 6.53 10.18 -8.71
N ALA A 164 5.36 10.49 -8.14
CA ALA A 164 4.11 10.53 -8.88
C ALA A 164 3.20 11.71 -8.54
N ALA A 165 3.44 12.39 -7.43
CA ALA A 165 2.61 13.48 -6.96
C ALA A 165 2.83 14.75 -7.75
N ASP A 166 1.72 15.44 -8.04
CA ASP A 166 1.73 16.87 -8.28
C ASP A 166 1.77 17.64 -6.94
N ARG A 167 1.88 18.97 -7.07
CA ARG A 167 1.98 19.88 -5.92
C ARG A 167 0.80 19.72 -4.96
N ASP A 168 -0.42 19.69 -5.48
CA ASP A 168 -1.64 19.70 -4.67
C ASP A 168 -1.78 18.38 -3.88
N MET A 169 -1.52 17.25 -4.54
CA MET A 169 -1.51 15.95 -3.86
C MET A 169 -0.42 15.90 -2.79
N MET A 170 0.75 16.45 -3.04
CA MET A 170 1.82 16.45 -2.03
C MET A 170 1.48 17.32 -0.82
N GLN A 171 0.81 18.46 -1.02
CA GLN A 171 0.32 19.28 0.10
C GLN A 171 -0.70 18.53 0.97
N GLU A 172 -1.64 17.81 0.36
CA GLU A 172 -2.62 16.97 1.09
C GLU A 172 -1.91 15.87 1.89
N VAL A 173 -0.95 15.18 1.26
CA VAL A 173 -0.13 14.14 1.88
C VAL A 173 0.59 14.70 3.10
N LEU A 174 1.29 15.82 2.98
CA LEU A 174 2.03 16.43 4.08
C LEU A 174 1.11 16.87 5.23
N ARG A 175 -0.04 17.48 4.93
CA ARG A 175 -1.01 17.91 5.94
C ARG A 175 -1.65 16.73 6.69
N THR A 176 -1.69 15.55 6.06
CA THR A 176 -2.23 14.33 6.67
C THR A 176 -1.16 13.56 7.44
N MET A 177 -0.03 13.23 6.80
CA MET A 177 0.99 12.36 7.37
C MET A 177 1.80 13.01 8.49
N THR A 178 2.09 14.31 8.38
CA THR A 178 2.89 15.03 9.39
C THR A 178 2.29 14.98 10.80
N PRO A 179 1.00 15.35 11.01
CA PRO A 179 0.40 15.22 12.33
C PRO A 179 0.25 13.76 12.74
N ASP A 180 -0.04 12.84 11.82
CA ASP A 180 -0.12 11.40 12.12
C ASP A 180 1.20 10.89 12.72
N MET A 181 2.36 11.25 12.15
CA MET A 181 3.69 10.84 12.64
C MET A 181 3.88 11.15 14.12
N LEU A 182 3.43 12.33 14.55
CA LEU A 182 3.56 12.80 15.94
C LEU A 182 2.59 12.06 16.89
N MET A 183 1.52 11.49 16.35
CA MET A 183 0.48 10.78 17.10
C MET A 183 0.71 9.27 17.16
N GLU A 184 1.61 8.73 16.35
CA GLU A 184 2.01 7.32 16.39
C GLU A 184 2.56 6.93 17.79
N ARG A 185 2.55 5.63 18.07
CA ARG A 185 3.02 5.06 19.35
C ARG A 185 4.04 3.95 19.11
N PRO A 186 5.36 4.22 19.25
CA PRO A 186 5.97 5.50 19.62
C PRO A 186 5.87 6.56 18.50
N PRO A 187 5.98 7.87 18.83
CA PRO A 187 6.01 8.93 17.82
C PRO A 187 7.14 8.70 16.81
N VAL A 188 6.86 8.96 15.54
CA VAL A 188 7.86 8.91 14.49
C VAL A 188 8.56 10.26 14.41
N GLU A 189 9.81 10.29 14.87
CA GLU A 189 10.62 11.50 14.86
C GLU A 189 11.05 11.87 13.44
N CYS A 190 11.02 13.17 13.13
CA CYS A 190 11.53 13.71 11.87
C CYS A 190 13.05 13.88 11.97
N VAL A 191 13.78 12.77 11.90
CA VAL A 191 15.24 12.71 11.91
C VAL A 191 15.74 11.85 10.77
N GLY A 192 16.95 12.11 10.30
CA GLY A 192 17.62 11.27 9.30
C GLY A 192 16.85 11.00 8.03
N ASP A 193 16.61 9.72 7.72
CA ASP A 193 15.94 9.29 6.49
C ASP A 193 14.48 9.75 6.44
N VAL A 194 13.79 9.80 7.59
CA VAL A 194 12.44 10.38 7.69
C VAL A 194 12.48 11.86 7.34
N ALA A 195 13.41 12.61 7.93
CA ALA A 195 13.57 14.03 7.64
C ALA A 195 13.92 14.29 6.17
N ARG A 196 14.74 13.42 5.56
CA ARG A 196 15.10 13.51 4.14
C ARG A 196 13.90 13.29 3.23
N ALA A 197 13.15 12.20 3.44
CA ALA A 197 11.97 11.88 2.65
C ALA A 197 10.90 12.98 2.78
N LEU A 198 10.66 13.46 4.01
CA LEU A 198 9.71 14.55 4.25
C LEU A 198 10.15 15.87 3.61
N TYR A 199 11.45 16.18 3.63
CA TYR A 199 11.99 17.38 3.00
C TYR A 199 11.79 17.37 1.48
N GLU A 200 12.02 16.24 0.81
CA GLU A 200 11.77 16.12 -0.64
C GLU A 200 10.29 16.32 -0.97
N CYS A 201 9.37 15.78 -0.15
CA CYS A 201 7.95 16.06 -0.27
C CYS A 201 7.64 17.56 -0.13
N VAL A 202 8.25 18.26 0.83
CA VAL A 202 8.05 19.70 1.04
C VAL A 202 8.48 20.50 -0.18
N ARG A 203 9.59 20.14 -0.82
CA ARG A 203 10.09 20.82 -2.04
C ARG A 203 9.17 20.63 -3.25
N ILE A 204 8.45 19.51 -3.32
CA ILE A 204 7.43 19.29 -4.36
C ILE A 204 6.16 20.10 -4.05
N ALA A 205 5.69 20.07 -2.80
CA ALA A 205 4.51 20.79 -2.33
C ALA A 205 4.66 22.33 -2.42
N GLU A 206 5.88 22.83 -2.23
CA GLU A 206 6.21 24.23 -2.31
C GLU A 206 7.61 24.43 -2.92
N PRO A 207 7.70 24.57 -4.26
CA PRO A 207 8.99 24.67 -4.95
C PRO A 207 9.86 25.87 -4.55
N LEU A 208 9.25 26.93 -4.03
CA LEU A 208 9.95 28.14 -3.60
C LEU A 208 10.36 28.10 -2.12
N VAL A 209 10.15 26.97 -1.43
CA VAL A 209 10.35 26.88 0.02
C VAL A 209 11.81 27.14 0.45
N ASP A 210 12.78 26.82 -0.40
CA ASP A 210 14.22 27.03 -0.13
C ASP A 210 14.75 28.38 -0.65
N ASP A 211 13.92 29.15 -1.38
CA ASP A 211 14.35 30.43 -1.95
C ASP A 211 14.25 31.54 -0.89
N GLU A 212 15.39 31.85 -0.28
CA GLU A 212 15.55 32.93 0.71
C GLU A 212 15.35 34.34 0.10
N GLY A 213 15.34 34.48 -1.23
CA GLY A 213 15.09 35.74 -1.93
C GLY A 213 13.60 36.03 -2.17
N VAL A 214 12.71 35.09 -1.85
CA VAL A 214 11.28 35.24 -2.07
C VAL A 214 10.67 36.22 -1.07
N LYS A 215 9.84 37.13 -1.59
CA LYS A 215 9.15 38.14 -0.78
C LYS A 215 8.35 37.49 0.37
N PRO A 216 8.35 38.08 1.57
CA PRO A 216 7.50 37.61 2.67
C PRO A 216 6.04 37.47 2.24
N GLY A 217 5.40 36.35 2.59
CA GLY A 217 4.00 36.06 2.29
C GLY A 217 3.74 35.34 0.96
N ILE A 218 4.74 35.11 0.11
CA ILE A 218 4.58 34.29 -1.11
C ILE A 218 4.56 32.79 -0.78
N VAL A 219 5.49 32.34 0.08
CA VAL A 219 5.53 30.98 0.59
C VAL A 219 4.77 30.95 1.92
N ASP A 220 3.80 30.04 2.03
CA ASP A 220 3.03 29.85 3.25
C ASP A 220 3.95 29.54 4.44
N ALA A 221 3.64 30.10 5.60
CA ALA A 221 4.38 29.88 6.83
C ALA A 221 4.38 28.40 7.24
N GLU A 222 3.35 27.62 6.90
CA GLU A 222 3.29 26.19 7.19
C GLU A 222 4.44 25.43 6.52
N TRP A 223 4.71 25.71 5.23
CA TRP A 223 5.76 25.03 4.46
C TRP A 223 7.16 25.42 4.94
N LYS A 224 7.35 26.69 5.32
CA LYS A 224 8.62 27.14 5.94
C LYS A 224 8.88 26.43 7.26
N ARG A 225 7.87 26.30 8.13
CA ARG A 225 8.01 25.58 9.42
C ARG A 225 8.35 24.11 9.20
N LEU A 226 7.69 23.46 8.24
CA LEU A 226 7.91 22.06 7.92
C LEU A 226 9.32 21.84 7.33
N ARG A 227 9.75 22.71 6.42
CA ARG A 227 11.12 22.78 5.91
C ARG A 227 12.14 22.88 7.04
N ASP A 228 11.95 23.85 7.94
CA ASP A 228 12.88 24.09 9.05
C ASP A 228 12.92 22.91 10.03
N TRP A 229 11.79 22.24 10.25
CA TRP A 229 11.74 21.03 11.05
C TRP A 229 12.57 19.89 10.44
N CYS A 230 12.42 19.65 9.13
CA CYS A 230 13.23 18.65 8.43
C CYS A 230 14.73 18.98 8.47
N ARG A 231 15.10 20.26 8.28
CA ARG A 231 16.51 20.69 8.32
C ARG A 231 17.16 20.46 9.68
N ARG A 232 16.42 20.67 10.79
CA ARG A 232 16.92 20.33 12.13
C ARG A 232 17.15 18.83 12.29
N GLY A 233 16.18 18.01 11.86
CA GLY A 233 16.30 16.56 11.91
C GLY A 233 17.44 15.97 11.09
N LEU A 234 17.81 16.64 9.99
CA LEU A 234 18.99 16.28 9.19
C LEU A 234 20.32 16.70 9.85
N ALA A 235 20.33 17.80 10.61
CA ALA A 235 21.51 18.26 11.33
C ALA A 235 21.83 17.40 12.56
N GLU A 236 20.81 16.94 13.29
CA GLU A 236 20.96 16.12 14.49
C GLU A 236 21.65 14.77 14.23
N GLN A 237 21.53 14.19 13.03
CA GLN A 237 22.27 12.98 12.66
C GLN A 237 23.75 13.20 12.30
N SER A 238 24.17 14.46 12.10
CA SER A 238 25.54 14.78 11.70
C SER A 238 26.49 15.06 12.88
N GLU A 239 25.97 15.09 14.11
CA GLU A 239 26.79 15.17 15.31
C GLU A 239 27.19 13.75 15.79
N PRO A 240 28.48 13.40 15.81
CA PRO A 240 28.93 12.16 16.44
C PRO A 240 28.66 12.24 17.95
N TYR A 241 28.02 11.22 18.50
CA TYR A 241 27.83 11.07 19.95
C TYR A 241 29.17 11.31 20.67
N PRO A 242 29.24 12.21 21.68
CA PRO A 242 30.43 12.32 22.50
C PRO A 242 30.63 10.98 23.22
N GLU A 243 31.80 10.36 23.00
CA GLU A 243 32.24 9.18 23.72
C GLU A 243 32.05 9.42 25.21
N THR A 244 31.23 8.59 25.85
CA THR A 244 31.00 8.66 27.29
C THR A 244 32.32 8.31 27.98
N PRO A 245 32.88 9.18 28.84
CA PRO A 245 34.09 8.81 29.58
C PRO A 245 33.76 7.65 30.52
N LEU A 246 34.52 6.57 30.40
CA LEU A 246 34.56 5.42 31.33
C LEU A 246 34.97 5.85 32.74
#